data_AF-A0A662PI45-F1
#
_entry.id   AF-A0A662PI45-F1
#
_cell.length_a   1.000
_cell.length_b   1.000
_cell.length_c   1.000
_cell.angle_alpha   90.00
_cell.angle_beta   90.00
_cell.angle_gamma   90.00
#
_symmetry.space_group_name_H-M   'P 1'
#
loop_
_entity.id
_entity.type
_entity.pdbx_description
1 polymer ?
#
loop_
_entity_poly.entity_id
_entity_poly.type
_entity_poly.pdbx_seq_one_letter_code
_entity_poly.pdbx_strand_id
1 'polypeptide(L)'
;MATLKFSYSDLMELLGEEIPISEVVESLTMMGVPVEEVKGDEIEVEVFPNRPDLLSVEGIARALKGFLGIETGLPSFRVTSGEIKVFVSDSVKKIRPYISCGVIKGIDLGREETIVSLMQMQEKLHETIGRRRRKASIGIYDLDKISPPIYYKVVGPEEVRFVPLDSFEEMCPREIIESHPKGIEYGWILS
;
A
#
# COMPACT_ATOMS: atom_id res chain seq x y z
N MET A 1 10.52 -1.51 13.47
CA MET A 1 10.81 -0.84 12.19
C MET A 1 10.31 -1.77 11.10
N ALA A 2 10.14 -1.28 9.87
CA ALA A 2 9.61 -2.10 8.78
C ALA A 2 10.72 -2.41 7.79
N THR A 3 10.87 -3.68 7.45
CA THR A 3 11.82 -4.11 6.44
C THR A 3 11.17 -4.09 5.07
N LEU A 4 11.88 -3.54 4.08
CA LEU A 4 11.47 -3.43 2.68
C LEU A 4 12.48 -4.17 1.81
N LYS A 5 12.00 -4.94 0.84
CA LYS A 5 12.82 -5.67 -0.14
C LYS A 5 12.45 -5.22 -1.54
N PHE A 6 13.45 -4.90 -2.36
CA PHE A 6 13.26 -4.49 -3.75
C PHE A 6 14.44 -4.89 -4.62
N SER A 7 14.22 -4.89 -5.94
CA SER A 7 15.24 -5.17 -6.94
C SER A 7 16.13 -3.94 -7.16
N TYR A 8 17.44 -4.16 -7.20
CA TYR A 8 18.42 -3.15 -7.61
C TYR A 8 18.17 -2.70 -9.06
N SER A 9 17.90 -3.65 -9.96
CA SER A 9 17.57 -3.36 -11.36
C SER A 9 16.31 -2.47 -11.49
N ASP A 10 15.26 -2.76 -10.72
CA ASP A 10 14.06 -1.93 -10.67
C ASP A 10 14.35 -0.52 -10.12
N LEU A 11 15.16 -0.43 -9.06
CA LEU A 11 15.60 0.86 -8.53
C LEU A 11 16.36 1.68 -9.59
N MET A 12 17.27 1.06 -10.36
CA MET A 12 18.01 1.76 -11.42
C MET A 12 17.08 2.28 -12.52
N GLU A 13 16.08 1.50 -12.91
CA GLU A 13 15.07 1.93 -13.89
C GLU A 13 14.28 3.15 -13.37
N LEU A 14 13.89 3.14 -12.10
CA LEU A 14 13.19 4.27 -11.46
C LEU A 14 14.07 5.51 -11.31
N LEU A 15 15.38 5.34 -11.05
CA LEU A 15 16.35 6.43 -11.00
C LEU A 15 16.59 7.03 -12.38
N GLY A 16 16.60 6.19 -13.43
CA GLY A 16 16.87 6.60 -14.81
C GLY A 16 18.36 6.73 -15.14
N GLU A 17 19.24 6.32 -14.22
CA GLU A 17 20.68 6.26 -14.38
C GLU A 17 21.24 5.08 -13.58
N GLU A 18 22.38 4.56 -14.03
CA GLU A 18 23.04 3.42 -13.40
C GLU A 18 24.03 3.92 -12.34
N ILE A 19 23.81 3.52 -11.08
CA ILE A 19 24.58 3.97 -9.92
C ILE A 19 25.19 2.77 -9.23
N PRO A 20 26.52 2.72 -9.02
CA PRO A 20 27.16 1.59 -8.38
C PRO A 20 26.49 1.21 -7.06
N ILE A 21 26.24 -0.08 -6.84
CA ILE A 21 25.54 -0.56 -5.64
C ILE A 21 26.17 -0.10 -4.33
N SER A 22 27.51 0.05 -4.29
CA SER A 22 28.22 0.59 -3.13
C SER A 22 27.80 2.02 -2.79
N GLU A 23 27.60 2.86 -3.81
CA GLU A 23 27.17 4.26 -3.67
C GLU A 23 25.68 4.34 -3.28
N VAL A 24 24.85 3.45 -3.80
CA VAL A 24 23.45 3.31 -3.37
C VAL A 24 23.37 2.97 -1.89
N VAL A 25 24.13 1.98 -1.43
CA VAL A 25 24.17 1.56 -0.02
C VAL A 25 24.64 2.69 0.90
N GLU A 26 25.71 3.39 0.51
CA GLU A 26 26.22 4.54 1.26
C GLU A 26 25.16 5.65 1.36
N SER A 27 24.54 6.01 0.24
CA SER A 27 23.52 7.05 0.16
C SER A 27 22.28 6.73 1.01
N LEU A 28 21.76 5.50 0.90
CA LEU A 28 20.63 5.04 1.73
C LEU A 28 20.94 5.13 3.21
N THR A 29 22.14 4.70 3.61
CA THR A 29 22.59 4.76 5.00
C THR A 29 22.69 6.21 5.49
N MET A 30 23.24 7.12 4.69
CA MET A 30 23.30 8.55 5.01
C MET A 30 21.92 9.20 5.12
N MET A 31 20.94 8.71 4.37
CA MET A 31 19.54 9.15 4.43
C MET A 31 18.78 8.58 5.64
N GLY A 32 19.43 7.77 6.48
CA GLY A 32 18.82 7.12 7.63
C GLY A 32 17.99 5.90 7.26
N VAL A 33 18.34 5.20 6.19
CA VAL A 33 17.73 3.95 5.74
C VAL A 33 18.83 2.88 5.69
N PRO A 34 19.18 2.25 6.82
CA PRO A 34 20.25 1.26 6.82
C PRO A 34 19.89 0.08 5.91
N VAL A 35 20.89 -0.38 5.16
CA VAL A 35 20.81 -1.57 4.31
C VAL A 35 21.18 -2.78 5.16
N GLU A 36 20.25 -3.73 5.27
CA GLU A 36 20.41 -4.95 6.08
C GLU A 36 21.14 -6.03 5.30
N GLU A 37 20.72 -6.28 4.06
CA GLU A 37 21.29 -7.31 3.20
C GLU A 37 21.28 -6.86 1.73
N VAL A 38 22.33 -7.25 1.00
CA VAL A 38 22.38 -7.18 -0.46
C VAL A 38 22.71 -8.58 -0.97
N LYS A 39 21.79 -9.16 -1.75
CA LYS A 39 21.93 -10.52 -2.25
C LYS A 39 21.57 -10.61 -3.73
N GLY A 40 22.60 -10.59 -4.57
CA GLY A 40 22.42 -10.55 -6.01
C GLY A 40 21.73 -9.26 -6.42
N ASP A 41 20.52 -9.36 -6.97
CA ASP A 41 19.70 -8.21 -7.37
C ASP A 41 18.74 -7.74 -6.25
N GLU A 42 18.61 -8.47 -5.13
CA GLU A 42 17.73 -8.06 -4.03
C GLU A 42 18.48 -7.16 -3.03
N ILE A 43 17.87 -6.03 -2.69
CA ILE A 43 18.29 -5.12 -1.60
C ILE A 43 17.22 -5.16 -0.51
N GLU A 44 17.66 -5.37 0.72
CA GLU A 44 16.83 -5.32 1.92
C GLU A 44 17.23 -4.14 2.80
N VAL A 45 16.26 -3.30 3.15
CA VAL A 45 16.47 -2.10 3.96
C VAL A 45 15.52 -2.02 5.13
N GLU A 46 15.96 -1.38 6.20
CA GLU A 46 15.12 -1.08 7.35
C GLU A 46 14.62 0.38 7.30
N VAL A 47 13.29 0.55 7.28
CA VAL A 47 12.63 1.86 7.21
C VAL A 47 12.09 2.25 8.57
N PHE A 48 12.46 3.45 9.03
CA PHE A 48 11.98 4.01 10.28
C PHE A 48 10.51 4.45 10.20
N PRO A 49 9.72 4.29 11.30
CA PRO A 49 8.29 4.59 11.30
C PRO A 49 7.89 6.03 10.96
N ASN A 50 8.82 6.99 11.11
CA ASN A 50 8.60 8.40 10.81
C ASN A 50 8.71 8.74 9.31
N ARG A 51 9.10 7.79 8.46
CA ARG A 51 9.25 7.98 7.00
C ARG A 51 8.46 6.94 6.20
N PRO A 52 7.11 6.92 6.31
CA PRO A 52 6.29 5.98 5.54
C PRO A 52 6.36 6.19 4.03
N ASP A 53 6.81 7.36 3.59
CA ASP A 53 7.09 7.66 2.19
C ASP A 53 8.22 6.81 1.59
N LEU A 54 8.99 6.11 2.43
CA LEU A 54 10.07 5.20 2.04
C LEU A 54 9.68 3.71 2.12
N LEU A 55 8.40 3.40 2.38
CA LEU A 55 7.89 2.02 2.42
C LEU A 55 7.59 1.44 1.04
N SER A 56 8.26 1.94 0.00
CA SER A 56 8.21 1.43 -1.36
C SER A 56 9.47 1.80 -2.13
N VAL A 57 9.80 1.05 -3.18
CA VAL A 57 10.98 1.31 -4.02
C VAL A 57 10.86 2.65 -4.76
N GLU A 58 9.66 3.06 -5.16
CA GLU A 58 9.41 4.36 -5.80
C GLU A 58 9.62 5.52 -4.82
N GLY A 59 9.28 5.30 -3.55
CA GLY A 59 9.56 6.23 -2.46
C GLY A 59 11.05 6.42 -2.22
N ILE A 60 11.79 5.30 -2.17
CA ILE A 60 13.25 5.27 -2.05
C ILE A 60 13.90 5.95 -3.25
N ALA A 61 13.50 5.60 -4.48
CA ALA A 61 14.02 6.18 -5.71
C ALA A 61 13.82 7.70 -5.72
N ARG A 62 12.62 8.19 -5.38
CA ARG A 62 12.33 9.63 -5.30
C ARG A 62 13.23 10.33 -4.27
N ALA A 63 13.48 9.69 -3.12
CA ALA A 63 14.33 10.28 -2.09
C ALA A 63 15.81 10.28 -2.50
N LEU A 64 16.29 9.21 -3.15
CA LEU A 64 17.64 9.12 -3.70
C LEU A 64 17.87 10.15 -4.82
N LYS A 65 16.91 10.37 -5.71
CA LYS A 65 17.00 11.43 -6.73
C LYS A 65 17.27 12.80 -6.13
N GLY A 66 16.57 13.12 -5.05
CA GLY A 66 16.79 14.37 -4.31
C GLY A 66 18.15 14.42 -3.62
N PHE A 67 18.58 13.31 -3.02
CA PHE A 67 19.86 13.22 -2.30
C PHE A 67 21.07 13.32 -3.22
N LEU A 68 21.02 12.66 -4.38
CA LEU A 68 22.08 12.63 -5.39
C LEU A 68 22.05 13.82 -6.34
N GLY A 69 21.01 14.66 -6.26
CA GLY A 69 20.88 15.85 -7.10
C GLY A 69 20.36 15.59 -8.53
N ILE A 70 19.86 14.39 -8.80
CA ILE A 70 19.25 13.99 -10.09
C ILE A 70 17.98 14.79 -10.37
N GLU A 71 17.09 14.87 -9.38
CA GLU A 71 15.85 15.63 -9.44
C GLU A 71 15.71 16.44 -8.16
N THR A 72 15.73 17.76 -8.28
CA THR A 72 15.71 18.68 -7.14
C THR A 72 14.43 19.51 -7.11
N GLY A 73 14.07 19.97 -5.91
CA GLY A 73 12.83 20.69 -5.68
C GLY A 73 11.70 19.80 -5.17
N LEU A 74 10.49 20.37 -5.08
CA LEU A 74 9.32 19.66 -4.58
C LEU A 74 8.67 18.86 -5.73
N PRO A 75 8.35 17.57 -5.52
CA PRO A 75 7.60 16.81 -6.50
C PRO A 75 6.22 17.42 -6.71
N SER A 76 5.77 17.51 -7.97
CA SER A 76 4.47 18.05 -8.32
C SER A 76 3.47 16.93 -8.60
N PHE A 77 2.43 16.86 -7.77
CA PHE A 77 1.32 15.92 -7.96
C PHE A 77 0.09 16.66 -8.50
N ARG A 78 -0.32 16.32 -9.72
CA ARG A 78 -1.54 16.87 -10.31
C ARG A 78 -2.74 16.07 -9.84
N VAL A 79 -3.61 16.72 -9.07
CA VAL A 79 -4.88 16.14 -8.61
C VAL A 79 -6.02 16.90 -9.25
N THR A 80 -6.96 16.18 -9.84
CA THR A 80 -8.18 16.74 -10.42
C THR A 80 -9.41 16.25 -9.66
N SER A 81 -10.49 17.03 -9.71
CA SER A 81 -11.77 16.57 -9.16
C SER A 81 -12.33 15.45 -10.03
N GLY A 82 -12.61 14.30 -9.43
CA GLY A 82 -13.26 13.17 -10.08
C GLY A 82 -14.78 13.21 -9.94
N GLU A 83 -15.47 12.43 -10.77
CA GLU A 83 -16.94 12.32 -10.75
C GLU A 83 -17.46 11.22 -9.81
N ILE A 84 -16.59 10.31 -9.39
CA ILE A 84 -16.95 9.17 -8.53
C ILE A 84 -17.26 9.66 -7.13
N LYS A 85 -18.46 9.30 -6.64
CA LYS A 85 -18.94 9.65 -5.31
C LYS A 85 -18.92 8.42 -4.39
N VAL A 86 -18.48 8.66 -3.16
CA VAL A 86 -18.55 7.70 -2.06
C VAL A 86 -19.55 8.23 -1.03
N PHE A 87 -20.64 7.51 -0.82
CA PHE A 87 -21.66 7.84 0.17
C PHE A 87 -21.34 7.13 1.48
N VAL A 88 -21.12 7.93 2.54
CA VAL A 88 -20.79 7.42 3.88
C VAL A 88 -22.05 7.41 4.73
N SER A 89 -22.45 6.24 5.22
CA SER A 89 -23.60 6.07 6.09
C SER A 89 -23.27 6.42 7.53
N ASP A 90 -24.20 7.05 8.24
CA ASP A 90 -24.11 7.31 9.68
C ASP A 90 -23.92 6.05 10.53
N SER A 91 -24.29 4.88 10.00
CA SER A 91 -24.09 3.58 10.65
C SER A 91 -22.62 3.31 10.99
N VAL A 92 -21.66 3.87 10.24
CA VAL A 92 -20.23 3.62 10.44
C VAL A 92 -19.62 4.38 11.62
N LYS A 93 -20.32 5.38 12.19
CA LYS A 93 -19.79 6.30 13.22
C LYS A 93 -19.22 5.59 14.45
N LYS A 94 -19.83 4.50 14.88
CA LYS A 94 -19.44 3.74 16.08
C LYS A 94 -18.40 2.65 15.82
N ILE A 95 -18.20 2.26 14.55
CA ILE A 95 -17.35 1.12 14.18
C ILE A 95 -16.09 1.63 13.49
N ARG A 96 -16.25 2.34 12.37
CA ARG A 96 -15.14 2.86 11.56
C ARG A 96 -15.58 4.14 10.84
N PRO A 97 -15.48 5.30 11.50
CA PRO A 97 -16.18 6.52 11.09
C PRO A 97 -15.68 7.18 9.80
N TYR A 98 -14.45 6.86 9.36
CA TYR A 98 -13.78 7.60 8.30
C TYR A 98 -13.33 6.70 7.16
N ILE A 99 -13.45 7.21 5.93
CA ILE A 99 -12.92 6.65 4.70
C ILE A 99 -12.38 7.78 3.83
N SER A 100 -11.30 7.50 3.11
CA SER A 100 -10.77 8.36 2.05
C SER A 100 -10.51 7.49 0.82
N CYS A 101 -10.81 8.03 -0.36
CA CYS A 101 -10.67 7.30 -1.63
C CYS A 101 -9.99 8.20 -2.65
N GLY A 102 -9.19 7.58 -3.51
CA GLY A 102 -8.56 8.23 -4.66
C GLY A 102 -8.66 7.33 -5.88
N VAL A 103 -8.72 7.93 -7.06
CA VAL A 103 -8.67 7.24 -8.35
C VAL A 103 -7.38 7.61 -9.03
N ILE A 104 -6.62 6.60 -9.42
CA ILE A 104 -5.38 6.77 -10.17
C ILE A 104 -5.61 6.10 -11.53
N LYS A 105 -5.38 6.84 -12.62
CA LYS A 105 -5.61 6.40 -14.01
C LYS A 105 -4.30 6.35 -14.78
N GLY A 106 -4.26 5.51 -15.81
CA GLY A 106 -3.08 5.40 -16.69
C GLY A 106 -1.88 4.79 -15.98
N ILE A 107 -2.12 3.91 -15.01
CA ILE A 107 -1.06 3.11 -14.38
C ILE A 107 -0.74 1.94 -15.31
N ASP A 108 0.54 1.70 -15.55
CA ASP A 108 1.00 0.44 -16.10
C ASP A 108 1.26 -0.54 -14.94
N LEU A 109 0.45 -1.60 -14.87
CA LEU A 109 0.61 -2.71 -13.93
C LEU A 109 1.11 -3.98 -14.64
N GLY A 110 1.69 -3.85 -15.84
CA GLY A 110 2.21 -4.97 -16.62
C GLY A 110 3.50 -5.57 -16.05
N ARG A 111 4.22 -4.82 -15.21
CA ARG A 111 5.44 -5.25 -14.54
C ARG A 111 5.13 -5.89 -13.19
N GLU A 112 5.73 -7.06 -12.94
CA GLU A 112 5.56 -7.79 -11.69
C GLU A 112 6.07 -6.99 -10.50
N GLU A 113 7.20 -6.28 -10.66
CA GLU A 113 7.82 -5.47 -9.62
C GLU A 113 6.89 -4.36 -9.12
N THR A 114 6.12 -3.74 -10.03
CA THR A 114 5.16 -2.69 -9.67
C THR A 114 4.02 -3.24 -8.80
N ILE A 115 3.50 -4.43 -9.11
CA ILE A 115 2.45 -5.08 -8.31
C ILE A 115 3.02 -5.49 -6.94
N VAL A 116 4.20 -6.11 -6.92
CA VAL A 116 4.88 -6.54 -5.70
C VAL A 116 5.18 -5.34 -4.80
N SER A 117 5.71 -4.24 -5.34
CA SER A 117 5.96 -3.00 -4.61
C SER A 117 4.66 -2.44 -4.00
N LEU A 118 3.59 -2.36 -4.79
CA LEU A 118 2.29 -1.85 -4.34
C LEU A 118 1.69 -2.69 -3.20
N MET A 119 1.75 -4.01 -3.32
CA MET A 119 1.27 -4.95 -2.29
C MET A 119 2.13 -4.84 -1.03
N GLN A 120 3.46 -4.84 -1.18
CA GLN A 120 4.39 -4.72 -0.05
C GLN A 120 4.17 -3.41 0.71
N MET A 121 4.07 -2.27 0.00
CA MET A 121 3.76 -0.98 0.61
C MET A 121 2.43 -1.02 1.37
N GLN A 122 1.38 -1.60 0.77
CA GLN A 122 0.08 -1.75 1.41
C GLN A 122 0.19 -2.53 2.73
N GLU A 123 0.87 -3.68 2.72
CA GLU A 123 1.04 -4.53 3.90
C GLU A 123 1.84 -3.83 5.00
N LYS A 124 2.98 -3.21 4.65
CA LYS A 124 3.80 -2.48 5.63
C LYS A 124 3.04 -1.32 6.26
N LEU A 125 2.24 -0.59 5.48
CA LEU A 125 1.37 0.47 6.01
C LEU A 125 0.27 -0.09 6.92
N HIS A 126 -0.33 -1.24 6.59
CA HIS A 126 -1.34 -1.89 7.44
C HIS A 126 -0.75 -2.32 8.78
N GLU A 127 0.45 -2.92 8.77
CA GLU A 127 1.14 -3.42 9.96
C GLU A 127 1.59 -2.28 10.87
N THR A 128 2.24 -1.27 10.30
CA THR A 128 2.88 -0.18 11.05
C THR A 128 1.90 0.92 11.44
N ILE A 129 1.71 1.93 10.59
CA ILE A 129 0.86 3.10 10.84
C ILE A 129 -0.60 2.69 11.04
N GLY A 130 -1.05 1.70 10.27
CA GLY A 130 -2.37 1.10 10.38
C GLY A 130 -2.60 0.31 11.65
N ARG A 131 -1.55 0.04 12.45
CA ARG A 131 -1.58 -0.77 13.68
C ARG A 131 -2.32 -2.09 13.49
N ARG A 132 -1.80 -2.92 12.58
CA ARG A 132 -2.44 -4.16 12.13
C ARG A 132 -3.90 -3.92 11.71
N ARG A 133 -4.10 -2.97 10.79
CA ARG A 133 -5.40 -2.56 10.23
C ARG A 133 -6.39 -1.87 11.18
N ARG A 134 -6.13 -1.86 12.49
CA ARG A 134 -7.04 -1.29 13.51
C ARG A 134 -7.25 0.21 13.35
N LYS A 135 -6.21 0.95 12.94
CA LYS A 135 -6.27 2.40 12.73
C LYS A 135 -6.56 2.76 11.28
N ALA A 136 -5.95 2.06 10.32
CA ALA A 136 -6.16 2.29 8.90
C ALA A 136 -6.04 0.98 8.13
N SER A 137 -6.91 0.79 7.16
CA SER A 137 -6.86 -0.32 6.20
C SER A 137 -7.01 0.28 4.81
N ILE A 138 -6.17 -0.18 3.90
CA ILE A 138 -6.11 0.28 2.52
C ILE A 138 -6.61 -0.86 1.65
N GLY A 139 -7.59 -0.57 0.79
CA GLY A 139 -8.05 -1.46 -0.26
C GLY A 139 -7.68 -0.87 -1.61
N ILE A 140 -7.24 -1.74 -2.54
CA ILE A 140 -6.93 -1.38 -3.91
C ILE A 140 -7.85 -2.21 -4.79
N TYR A 141 -8.50 -1.55 -5.74
CA TYR A 141 -9.51 -2.17 -6.58
C TYR A 141 -9.31 -1.77 -8.04
N ASP A 142 -9.56 -2.73 -8.91
CA ASP A 142 -9.71 -2.49 -10.35
C ASP A 142 -10.98 -1.68 -10.59
N LEU A 143 -10.81 -0.42 -11.00
CA LEU A 143 -11.93 0.50 -11.17
C LEU A 143 -12.89 0.05 -12.28
N ASP A 144 -12.38 -0.64 -13.31
CA ASP A 144 -13.19 -1.09 -14.45
C ASP A 144 -14.19 -2.19 -14.04
N LYS A 145 -13.97 -2.80 -12.87
CA LYS A 145 -14.85 -3.81 -12.27
C LYS A 145 -15.79 -3.25 -11.20
N ILE A 146 -15.76 -1.95 -10.94
CA ILE A 146 -16.62 -1.28 -9.96
C ILE A 146 -17.64 -0.39 -10.66
N SER A 147 -18.89 -0.43 -10.20
CA SER A 147 -19.97 0.44 -10.67
C SER A 147 -20.30 1.52 -9.63
N PRO A 148 -20.00 2.81 -9.89
CA PRO A 148 -20.42 3.91 -9.01
C PRO A 148 -21.95 4.11 -8.97
N PRO A 149 -22.50 4.73 -7.92
CA PRO A 149 -21.80 5.27 -6.76
C PRO A 149 -21.39 4.20 -5.74
N ILE A 150 -20.34 4.49 -4.96
CA ILE A 150 -19.82 3.59 -3.94
C ILE A 150 -20.47 3.92 -2.60
N TYR A 151 -20.84 2.90 -1.82
CA TYR A 151 -21.44 3.05 -0.50
C TYR A 151 -20.52 2.48 0.59
N TYR A 152 -20.19 3.31 1.57
CA TYR A 152 -19.51 2.89 2.79
C TYR A 152 -20.52 2.85 3.95
N LYS A 153 -20.97 1.65 4.30
CA LYS A 153 -22.00 1.40 5.31
C LYS A 153 -21.68 0.18 6.17
N VAL A 154 -22.27 0.11 7.35
CA VAL A 154 -22.35 -1.12 8.12
C VAL A 154 -23.43 -2.01 7.50
N VAL A 155 -23.18 -3.31 7.47
CA VAL A 155 -24.14 -4.34 7.05
C VAL A 155 -24.34 -5.33 8.19
N GLY A 156 -25.54 -5.92 8.25
CA GLY A 156 -25.82 -7.01 9.19
C GLY A 156 -24.95 -8.25 8.92
N PRO A 157 -24.77 -9.13 9.92
CA PRO A 157 -23.89 -10.31 9.82
C PRO A 157 -24.28 -11.29 8.71
N GLU A 158 -25.54 -11.27 8.26
CA GLU A 158 -26.09 -12.11 7.19
C GLU A 158 -26.72 -11.30 6.05
N GLU A 159 -26.64 -9.96 6.08
CA GLU A 159 -27.37 -9.08 5.13
C GLU A 159 -26.89 -9.23 3.70
N VAL A 160 -25.59 -9.51 3.52
CA VAL A 160 -24.94 -9.60 2.22
C VAL A 160 -24.13 -10.88 2.13
N ARG A 161 -23.93 -11.34 0.90
CA ARG A 161 -23.05 -12.46 0.57
C ARG A 161 -22.18 -12.07 -0.62
N PHE A 162 -20.93 -12.53 -0.61
CA PHE A 162 -20.00 -12.37 -1.73
C PHE A 162 -18.88 -13.41 -1.62
N VAL A 163 -18.13 -13.63 -2.69
CA VAL A 163 -16.94 -14.49 -2.68
C VAL A 163 -15.73 -13.65 -2.26
N PRO A 164 -15.13 -13.88 -1.07
CA PRO A 164 -13.93 -13.16 -0.65
C PRO A 164 -12.70 -13.59 -1.47
N LEU A 165 -11.66 -12.75 -1.44
CA LEU A 165 -10.37 -13.07 -2.07
C LEU A 165 -9.81 -14.37 -1.46
N ASP A 166 -9.20 -15.22 -2.29
CA ASP A 166 -8.68 -16.55 -1.91
C ASP A 166 -9.76 -17.55 -1.43
N SER A 167 -11.01 -17.34 -1.84
CA SER A 167 -12.12 -18.28 -1.64
C SER A 167 -12.82 -18.63 -2.95
N PHE A 168 -13.48 -19.79 -2.97
CA PHE A 168 -14.34 -20.25 -4.05
C PHE A 168 -15.82 -20.25 -3.69
N GLU A 169 -16.14 -20.09 -2.41
CA GLU A 169 -17.50 -20.13 -1.90
C GLU A 169 -17.96 -18.74 -1.47
N GLU A 170 -19.25 -18.48 -1.71
CA GLU A 170 -19.90 -17.26 -1.29
C GLU A 170 -20.16 -17.29 0.22
N MET A 171 -19.75 -16.24 0.93
CA MET A 171 -19.82 -16.16 2.39
C MET A 171 -20.53 -14.86 2.82
N CYS A 172 -21.25 -14.91 3.94
CA CYS A 172 -21.75 -13.72 4.63
C CYS A 172 -20.69 -13.16 5.61
N PRO A 173 -20.83 -11.91 6.09
CA PRO A 173 -19.89 -11.32 7.04
C PRO A 173 -19.61 -12.17 8.29
N ARG A 174 -20.62 -12.87 8.83
CA ARG A 174 -20.42 -13.80 9.96
C ARG A 174 -19.49 -14.96 9.58
N GLU A 175 -19.79 -15.65 8.49
CA GLU A 175 -19.00 -16.78 7.98
C GLU A 175 -17.55 -16.34 7.70
N ILE A 176 -17.36 -15.14 7.13
CA ILE A 176 -16.04 -14.57 6.88
C ILE A 176 -15.26 -14.42 8.18
N ILE A 177 -15.85 -13.81 9.22
CA ILE A 177 -15.17 -13.59 10.50
C ILE A 177 -14.83 -14.92 11.19
N GLU A 178 -15.71 -15.92 11.10
CA GLU A 178 -15.56 -17.20 11.80
C GLU A 178 -14.59 -18.18 11.10
N SER A 179 -14.51 -18.16 9.77
CA SER A 179 -13.84 -19.23 9.01
C SER A 179 -12.78 -18.75 8.01
N HIS A 180 -12.90 -17.53 7.47
CA HIS A 180 -11.95 -17.06 6.47
C HIS A 180 -10.61 -16.69 7.15
N PRO A 181 -9.43 -17.03 6.59
CA PRO A 181 -8.14 -16.76 7.25
C PRO A 181 -7.97 -15.32 7.71
N LYS A 182 -8.34 -14.35 6.86
CA LYS A 182 -8.29 -12.92 7.21
C LYS A 182 -9.38 -12.46 8.17
N GLY A 183 -10.52 -13.16 8.22
CA GLY A 183 -11.55 -12.90 9.21
C GLY A 183 -11.12 -13.36 10.60
N ILE A 184 -10.51 -14.55 10.71
CA ILE A 184 -9.92 -15.05 11.96
C ILE A 184 -8.80 -14.10 12.44
N GLU A 185 -7.94 -13.65 11.53
CA GLU A 185 -6.79 -12.79 11.87
C GLU A 185 -7.20 -11.38 12.35
N TYR A 186 -8.25 -10.78 11.75
CA TYR A 186 -8.60 -9.37 11.94
C TYR A 186 -10.00 -9.10 12.49
N GLY A 187 -10.84 -10.12 12.69
CA GLY A 187 -12.23 -9.97 13.12
C GLY A 187 -12.40 -9.22 14.44
N TRP A 188 -11.43 -9.34 15.34
CA TRP A 188 -11.35 -8.63 16.62
C TRP A 188 -11.31 -7.09 16.50
N ILE A 189 -11.09 -6.54 15.30
CA ILE A 189 -11.14 -5.09 15.06
C ILE A 189 -12.59 -4.58 15.02
N LEU A 190 -13.54 -5.45 14.67
CA LEU A 190 -14.94 -5.12 14.46
C LEU A 190 -15.82 -5.31 15.70
N SER A 191 -15.24 -5.81 16.80
CA SER A 191 -15.87 -6.04 18.10
C SER A 191 -15.78 -4.85 19.05
#